data_AF-A0A2G9UI98-F1
#
_entry.id   AF-A0A2G9UI98-F1
#
_cell.length_a   1.000
_cell.length_b   1.000
_cell.length_c   1.000
_cell.angle_alpha   90.00
_cell.angle_beta   90.00
_cell.angle_gamma   90.00
#
_symmetry.space_group_name_H-M   'P 1'
#
loop_
_entity.id
_entity.type
_entity.pdbx_description
1 polymer ?
#
loop_
_entity_poly.entity_id
_entity_poly.type
_entity_poly.pdbx_seq_one_letter_code
_entity_poly.pdbx_strand_id
1 'polypeptide(L)'
;MIGPISALVATTQAQFCPSGSLDLNGGTPCNNDAFCARFDPRYRCMNGYCCRKTGPICTMPNQQVERESGVVKNCMYQPCSVGFGCEYSRAMGQYICCGSYSANNDYTYGKVRMYPGTTMPLQCFKEDQCLWVDTPNCVYSYRYRQKVCCSTFNC
;
A
#
# COMPACT_ATOMS: atom_id res chain seq x y z
N MET A 1 0.11 54.09 -14.85
CA MET A 1 -0.10 53.42 -13.54
C MET A 1 0.23 51.95 -13.72
N ILE A 2 1.43 51.52 -13.34
CA ILE A 2 1.89 50.12 -13.44
C ILE A 2 2.03 49.66 -11.99
N GLY A 3 1.13 48.76 -11.56
CA GLY A 3 1.13 48.21 -10.21
C GLY A 3 2.25 47.18 -10.00
N PRO A 4 2.72 46.97 -8.76
CA PRO A 4 3.77 46.01 -8.48
C PRO A 4 3.23 44.58 -8.59
N ILE A 5 3.97 43.73 -9.31
CA ILE A 5 3.75 42.29 -9.40
C ILE A 5 4.37 41.67 -8.14
N SER A 6 3.54 41.30 -7.17
CA SER A 6 3.96 40.51 -6.01
C SER A 6 4.26 39.08 -6.45
N ALA A 7 5.54 38.73 -6.55
CA ALA A 7 5.98 37.35 -6.72
C ALA A 7 5.77 36.57 -5.41
N LEU A 8 4.81 35.64 -5.41
CA LEU A 8 4.64 34.66 -4.35
C LEU A 8 5.80 33.65 -4.42
N VAL A 9 6.80 33.82 -3.55
CA VAL A 9 7.84 32.82 -3.32
C VAL A 9 7.22 31.66 -2.56
N ALA A 10 6.90 30.58 -3.27
CA ALA A 10 6.52 29.31 -2.65
C ALA A 10 7.78 28.69 -2.01
N THR A 11 7.97 28.89 -0.71
CA THR A 11 8.94 28.12 0.07
C THR A 11 8.49 26.67 0.10
N THR A 12 9.10 25.84 -0.73
CA THR A 12 9.07 24.38 -0.58
C THR A 12 9.74 24.06 0.75
N GLN A 13 8.93 23.75 1.77
CA GLN A 13 9.44 23.23 3.04
C GLN A 13 10.16 21.92 2.74
N ALA A 14 11.45 21.85 3.04
CA ALA A 14 12.23 20.63 2.90
C ALA A 14 11.63 19.57 3.83
N GLN A 15 11.03 18.53 3.27
CA GLN A 15 10.46 17.44 4.06
C GLN A 15 11.59 16.51 4.50
N PHE A 16 11.98 16.60 5.79
CA PHE A 16 13.06 15.79 6.38
C PHE A 16 12.68 14.32 6.56
N CYS A 17 11.38 14.05 6.65
CA CYS A 17 10.86 12.71 6.84
C CYS A 17 10.57 12.02 5.50
N PRO A 18 10.67 10.69 5.43
CA PRO A 18 10.33 9.94 4.23
C PRO A 18 8.86 10.14 3.84
N SER A 19 8.57 10.03 2.55
CA SER A 19 7.23 10.20 1.98
C SER A 19 6.16 9.43 2.77
N GLY A 20 5.05 10.09 3.09
CA GLY A 20 3.98 9.52 3.94
C GLY A 20 4.21 9.66 5.45
N SER A 21 5.21 10.47 5.84
CA SER A 21 5.48 10.84 7.23
C SER A 21 5.43 12.34 7.41
N LEU A 22 5.02 12.76 8.60
CA LEU A 22 4.97 14.14 9.04
C LEU A 22 6.10 14.38 10.03
N ASP A 23 6.80 15.48 9.81
CA ASP A 23 7.92 15.95 10.59
C ASP A 23 7.44 16.65 11.86
N LEU A 24 8.12 16.37 12.98
CA LEU A 24 7.86 17.07 14.22
C LEU A 24 8.46 18.48 14.11
N ASN A 25 7.62 19.51 14.15
CA ASN A 25 8.02 20.93 14.16
C ASN A 25 8.99 21.34 13.03
N GLY A 26 8.78 20.90 11.79
CA GLY A 26 9.66 21.32 10.70
C GLY A 26 10.96 20.52 10.60
N GLY A 27 11.08 19.37 11.29
CA GLY A 27 12.29 18.52 11.27
C GLY A 27 13.09 18.56 12.56
N THR A 28 12.48 18.20 13.70
CA THR A 28 13.19 18.08 14.98
C THR A 28 14.23 16.97 14.90
N PRO A 29 15.54 17.24 15.12
CA PRO A 29 16.58 16.21 15.07
C PRO A 29 16.47 15.25 16.26
N CYS A 30 16.90 14.01 16.05
CA CYS A 30 16.86 12.96 17.06
C CYS A 30 18.04 11.99 16.92
N ASN A 31 18.38 11.34 18.03
CA ASN A 31 19.36 10.27 18.10
C ASN A 31 18.74 8.91 18.48
N ASN A 32 17.50 8.88 18.96
CA ASN A 32 16.75 7.67 19.27
C ASN A 32 15.24 7.91 19.31
N ASP A 33 14.46 6.82 19.24
CA ASP A 33 13.00 6.86 19.32
C ASP A 33 12.47 7.44 20.64
N ALA A 34 13.17 7.19 21.75
CA ALA A 34 12.73 7.63 23.08
C ALA A 34 12.68 9.15 23.19
N PHE A 35 13.55 9.88 22.50
CA PHE A 35 13.50 11.33 22.42
C PHE A 35 12.22 11.82 21.74
N CYS A 36 11.89 11.27 20.56
CA CYS A 36 10.70 11.65 19.81
C CYS A 36 9.40 11.26 20.53
N ALA A 37 9.39 10.12 21.21
CA ALA A 37 8.25 9.62 21.97
C ALA A 37 7.86 10.51 23.16
N ARG A 38 8.76 11.40 23.64
CA ARG A 38 8.45 12.40 24.69
C ARG A 38 7.46 13.46 24.21
N PHE A 39 7.43 13.75 22.90
CA PHE A 39 6.52 14.74 22.32
C PHE A 39 5.17 14.13 21.96
N ASP A 40 5.21 13.00 21.25
CA ASP A 40 4.03 12.16 20.99
C ASP A 40 4.55 10.73 20.73
N PRO A 41 3.98 9.71 21.41
CA PRO A 41 4.46 8.33 21.35
C PRO A 41 4.39 7.71 19.94
N ARG A 42 3.73 8.37 18.98
CA ARG A 42 3.66 7.97 17.58
C ARG A 42 4.85 8.44 16.73
N TYR A 43 5.68 9.35 17.23
CA TYR A 43 6.89 9.77 16.53
C TYR A 43 8.04 8.78 16.77
N ARG A 44 8.77 8.49 15.70
CA ARG A 44 9.96 7.63 15.67
C ARG A 44 11.13 8.44 15.12
N CYS A 45 12.35 8.07 15.50
CA CYS A 45 13.55 8.67 14.95
C CYS A 45 13.87 8.02 13.61
N MET A 46 13.67 8.75 12.51
CA MET A 46 13.89 8.26 11.14
C MET A 46 14.84 9.20 10.41
N ASN A 47 15.94 8.68 9.88
CA ASN A 47 16.99 9.46 9.19
C ASN A 47 17.52 10.65 10.01
N GLY A 48 17.57 10.52 11.34
CA GLY A 48 18.05 11.58 12.24
C GLY A 48 17.01 12.64 12.59
N TYR A 49 15.74 12.47 12.18
CA TYR A 49 14.65 13.39 12.48
C TYR A 49 13.43 12.69 13.09
N CYS A 50 12.72 13.38 13.97
CA CYS A 50 11.47 12.89 14.55
C CYS A 50 10.35 12.95 13.52
N CYS A 51 9.90 11.76 13.14
CA CYS A 51 8.92 11.58 12.09
C CYS A 51 7.77 10.71 12.57
N ARG A 52 6.54 11.10 12.27
CA ARG A 52 5.33 10.30 12.52
C ARG A 52 4.76 9.85 11.19
N LYS A 53 4.59 8.54 11.00
CA LYS A 53 3.85 8.03 9.84
C LYS A 53 2.40 8.57 9.93
N THR A 54 2.02 9.42 8.98
CA THR A 54 0.65 9.95 8.85
C THR A 54 -0.14 9.23 7.77
N GLY A 55 0.54 8.36 7.02
CA GLY A 55 -0.09 7.46 6.08
C GLY A 55 -0.68 6.20 6.73
N PRO A 56 -1.38 5.39 5.91
CA PRO A 56 -1.80 4.07 6.32
C PRO A 56 -0.58 3.24 6.73
N ILE A 57 -0.75 2.43 7.77
CA ILE A 57 0.30 1.55 8.30
C ILE A 57 -0.25 0.13 8.23
N CYS A 58 0.56 -0.77 7.70
CA CYS A 58 0.25 -2.19 7.72
C CYS A 58 0.37 -2.75 9.13
N THR A 59 -0.42 -3.77 9.45
CA THR A 59 -0.38 -4.41 10.76
C THR A 59 1.00 -4.97 11.06
N MET A 60 1.66 -5.53 10.03
CA MET A 60 3.05 -5.99 10.12
C MET A 60 4.05 -4.85 9.83
N PRO A 61 5.04 -4.63 10.70
CA PRO A 61 5.96 -3.48 10.62
C PRO A 61 6.94 -3.54 9.45
N ASN A 62 7.20 -4.73 8.88
CA ASN A 62 8.04 -4.95 7.71
C ASN A 62 7.28 -4.88 6.38
N GLN A 63 5.97 -4.67 6.43
CA GLN A 63 5.14 -4.50 5.24
C GLN A 63 4.98 -3.03 4.89
N GLN A 64 4.80 -2.81 3.60
CA GLN A 64 4.53 -1.50 3.02
C GLN A 64 3.12 -1.48 2.43
N VAL A 65 2.54 -0.29 2.41
CA VAL A 65 1.23 -0.08 1.81
C VAL A 65 1.40 0.02 0.30
N GLU A 66 0.63 -0.75 -0.44
CA GLU A 66 0.56 -0.65 -1.89
C GLU A 66 -0.03 0.70 -2.30
N ARG A 67 0.64 1.35 -3.24
CA ARG A 67 0.19 2.61 -3.81
C ARG A 67 0.18 2.50 -5.31
N GLU A 68 -0.90 2.97 -5.92
CA GLU A 68 -1.04 3.09 -7.36
C GLU A 68 -1.02 4.58 -7.69
N SER A 69 -0.04 5.02 -8.50
CA SER A 69 0.18 6.44 -8.82
C SER A 69 0.30 7.35 -7.58
N GLY A 70 0.92 6.84 -6.51
CA GLY A 70 1.11 7.56 -5.23
C GLY A 70 -0.11 7.53 -4.30
N VAL A 71 -1.27 7.12 -4.79
CA VAL A 71 -2.51 7.00 -4.01
C VAL A 71 -2.57 5.62 -3.35
N VAL A 72 -3.04 5.58 -2.11
CA VAL A 72 -3.22 4.32 -1.36
C VAL A 72 -4.29 3.49 -2.05
N LYS A 73 -3.94 2.25 -2.39
CA LYS A 73 -4.87 1.35 -3.05
C LYS A 73 -5.90 0.83 -2.05
N ASN A 74 -7.18 1.04 -2.35
CA ASN A 74 -8.27 0.59 -1.50
C ASN A 74 -8.76 -0.79 -1.94
N CYS A 75 -8.46 -1.82 -1.15
CA CYS A 75 -8.79 -3.19 -1.50
C CYS A 75 -10.25 -3.61 -1.35
N MET A 76 -11.10 -2.67 -0.92
CA MET A 76 -12.54 -2.82 -1.09
C MET A 76 -12.98 -2.65 -2.55
N TYR A 77 -12.27 -1.84 -3.33
CA TYR A 77 -12.64 -1.48 -4.70
C TYR A 77 -11.67 -1.99 -5.76
N GLN A 78 -10.39 -2.15 -5.40
CA GLN A 78 -9.33 -2.56 -6.31
C GLN A 78 -8.50 -3.70 -5.71
N PRO A 79 -8.33 -4.82 -6.43
CA PRO A 79 -7.57 -5.96 -5.92
C PRO A 79 -6.10 -5.61 -5.66
N CYS A 80 -5.54 -6.15 -4.58
CA CYS A 80 -4.11 -5.97 -4.27
C CYS A 80 -3.22 -6.69 -5.28
N SER A 81 -2.04 -6.11 -5.51
CA SER A 81 -0.98 -6.72 -6.28
C SER A 81 -0.41 -7.97 -5.61
N VAL A 82 0.28 -8.79 -6.40
CA VAL A 82 0.93 -10.01 -5.93
C VAL A 82 1.94 -9.69 -4.81
N GLY A 83 1.80 -10.38 -3.68
CA GLY A 83 2.61 -10.15 -2.47
C GLY A 83 1.98 -9.18 -1.46
N PHE A 84 0.80 -8.62 -1.76
CA PHE A 84 0.03 -7.76 -0.88
C PHE A 84 -1.30 -8.41 -0.50
N GLY A 85 -1.66 -8.34 0.79
CA GLY A 85 -2.94 -8.75 1.36
C GLY A 85 -3.81 -7.55 1.71
N CYS A 86 -5.12 -7.76 1.80
CA CYS A 86 -6.05 -6.69 2.17
C CYS A 86 -6.21 -6.60 3.68
N GLU A 87 -5.99 -5.41 4.26
CA GLU A 87 -6.09 -5.15 5.70
C GLU A 87 -6.93 -3.90 5.97
N TYR A 88 -7.71 -3.88 7.05
CA TYR A 88 -8.45 -2.68 7.44
C TYR A 88 -7.57 -1.71 8.26
N SER A 89 -7.38 -0.49 7.75
CA SER A 89 -6.66 0.56 8.45
C SER A 89 -7.61 1.43 9.27
N ARG A 90 -7.61 1.24 10.60
CA ARG A 90 -8.37 2.09 11.52
C ARG A 90 -7.95 3.57 11.46
N ALA A 91 -6.69 3.84 11.15
CA ALA A 91 -6.17 5.20 11.05
C ALA A 91 -6.74 5.96 9.84
N MET A 92 -7.14 5.26 8.78
CA MET A 92 -7.71 5.86 7.57
C MET A 92 -9.18 5.54 7.33
N GLY A 93 -9.77 4.63 8.12
CA GLY A 93 -11.15 4.19 7.94
C GLY A 93 -11.38 3.39 6.65
N GLN A 94 -10.34 2.83 6.03
CA GLN A 94 -10.43 2.12 4.74
C GLN A 94 -9.62 0.83 4.72
N TYR A 95 -9.99 -0.08 3.80
CA TYR A 95 -9.23 -1.29 3.50
C TYR A 95 -8.04 -0.94 2.59
N ILE A 96 -6.83 -1.30 2.99
CA ILE A 96 -5.58 -1.00 2.29
C ILE A 96 -4.86 -2.29 1.91
N CYS A 97 -4.10 -2.24 0.83
CA CYS A 97 -3.22 -3.34 0.45
C CYS A 97 -1.89 -3.27 1.19
N CYS A 98 -1.52 -4.33 1.88
CA CYS A 98 -0.35 -4.43 2.75
C CYS A 98 0.48 -5.66 2.42
N GLY A 99 1.77 -5.47 2.18
CA GLY A 99 2.61 -6.54 1.68
C GLY A 99 4.07 -6.15 1.56
N SER A 100 4.84 -7.03 0.94
CA SER A 100 6.26 -6.77 0.66
C SER A 100 6.47 -6.80 -0.84
N TYR A 101 7.02 -5.71 -1.38
CA TYR A 101 7.45 -5.69 -2.77
C TYR A 101 8.58 -6.70 -2.98
N SER A 102 8.44 -7.56 -3.97
CA SER A 102 9.43 -8.55 -4.37
C SER A 102 9.74 -8.32 -5.83
N ALA A 103 10.99 -8.04 -6.15
CA ALA A 103 11.43 -7.87 -7.54
C ALA A 103 11.22 -9.13 -8.40
N ASN A 104 10.98 -10.29 -7.76
CA ASN A 104 10.69 -11.54 -8.44
C ASN A 104 9.20 -11.74 -8.76
N ASN A 105 8.32 -10.85 -8.27
CA ASN A 105 6.90 -10.95 -8.55
C ASN A 105 6.59 -10.26 -9.87
N ASP A 106 5.87 -10.97 -10.74
CA ASP A 106 5.30 -10.39 -11.94
C ASP A 106 3.98 -9.70 -11.56
N TYR A 107 4.05 -8.37 -11.40
CA TYR A 107 2.92 -7.52 -11.03
C TYR A 107 1.89 -7.34 -12.15
N THR A 108 2.17 -7.88 -13.35
CA THR A 108 1.27 -7.85 -14.50
C THR A 108 0.15 -8.89 -14.39
N TYR A 109 0.34 -9.93 -13.57
CA TYR A 109 -0.61 -11.03 -13.41
C TYR A 109 -1.28 -11.02 -12.04
N GLY A 110 -2.56 -11.37 -12.00
CA GLY A 110 -3.35 -11.50 -10.78
C GLY A 110 -3.00 -12.75 -9.98
N LYS A 111 -3.41 -12.74 -8.70
CA LYS A 111 -3.25 -13.88 -7.81
C LYS A 111 -4.33 -14.91 -8.12
N VAL A 112 -3.89 -16.14 -8.41
CA VAL A 112 -4.77 -17.30 -8.58
C VAL A 112 -5.09 -17.92 -7.22
N ARG A 113 -6.37 -18.19 -6.96
CA ARG A 113 -6.82 -18.94 -5.80
C ARG A 113 -6.42 -20.41 -5.96
N MET A 114 -5.86 -21.02 -4.94
CA MET A 114 -5.53 -22.45 -4.91
C MET A 114 -6.52 -23.21 -4.02
N TYR A 115 -6.71 -24.51 -4.26
CA TYR A 115 -7.42 -25.35 -3.29
C TYR A 115 -6.62 -25.41 -1.98
N PRO A 116 -7.29 -25.33 -0.81
CA PRO A 116 -6.62 -25.34 0.49
C PRO A 116 -5.67 -26.54 0.65
N GLY A 117 -4.43 -26.29 1.05
CA GLY A 117 -3.42 -27.33 1.26
C GLY A 117 -2.82 -27.92 -0.03
N THR A 118 -3.11 -27.35 -1.20
CA THR A 118 -2.59 -27.83 -2.49
C THR A 118 -1.92 -26.71 -3.29
N THR A 119 -1.20 -27.10 -4.35
CA THR A 119 -0.74 -26.19 -5.40
C THR A 119 -1.67 -26.18 -6.63
N MET A 120 -2.86 -26.79 -6.52
CA MET A 120 -3.81 -26.84 -7.63
C MET A 120 -4.64 -25.56 -7.66
N PRO A 121 -4.73 -24.89 -8.82
CA PRO A 121 -5.56 -23.69 -8.95
C PRO A 121 -7.03 -24.07 -8.89
N LEU A 122 -7.78 -23.23 -8.20
CA LEU A 122 -9.22 -23.37 -8.07
C LEU A 122 -9.87 -23.10 -9.42
N GLN A 123 -10.40 -24.17 -10.02
CA GLN A 123 -11.03 -24.10 -11.33
C GLN A 123 -12.40 -23.44 -11.23
N CYS A 124 -12.72 -22.60 -12.20
CA CYS A 124 -14.02 -21.99 -12.36
C CYS A 124 -14.54 -22.23 -13.79
N PHE A 125 -15.85 -22.27 -13.94
CA PHE A 125 -16.52 -22.54 -15.22
C PHE A 125 -17.40 -21.36 -15.66
N LYS A 126 -17.80 -20.49 -14.71
CA LYS A 126 -18.65 -19.31 -14.92
C LYS A 126 -18.07 -18.08 -14.24
N GLU A 127 -18.40 -16.91 -14.76
CA GLU A 127 -17.90 -15.61 -14.29
C GLU A 127 -18.23 -15.34 -12.81
N ASP A 128 -19.39 -15.80 -12.34
CA ASP A 128 -19.93 -15.60 -11.00
C ASP A 128 -19.55 -16.71 -10.00
N GLN A 129 -18.80 -17.74 -10.43
CA GLN A 129 -18.44 -18.86 -9.57
C GLN A 129 -17.39 -18.49 -8.50
N CYS A 130 -16.67 -17.40 -8.73
CA CYS A 130 -15.60 -16.94 -7.86
C CYS A 130 -16.15 -16.03 -6.76
N LEU A 131 -16.63 -16.65 -5.68
CA LEU A 131 -17.32 -15.96 -4.57
C LEU A 131 -16.38 -15.22 -3.60
N TRP A 132 -15.07 -15.17 -3.90
CA TRP A 132 -14.08 -14.59 -3.01
C TRP A 132 -13.78 -13.15 -3.40
N VAL A 133 -13.86 -12.27 -2.41
CA VAL A 133 -13.57 -10.84 -2.58
C VAL A 133 -12.15 -10.60 -3.13
N ASP A 134 -11.18 -11.46 -2.77
CA ASP A 134 -9.78 -11.33 -3.23
C ASP A 134 -9.51 -11.93 -4.61
N THR A 135 -10.37 -12.83 -5.10
CA THR A 135 -10.21 -13.47 -6.41
C THR A 135 -11.57 -13.61 -7.11
N PRO A 136 -12.24 -12.51 -7.46
CA PRO A 136 -13.62 -12.54 -7.93
C PRO A 136 -13.76 -12.90 -9.42
N ASN A 137 -12.66 -12.90 -10.18
CA ASN A 137 -12.72 -13.02 -11.62
C ASN A 137 -12.47 -14.48 -12.05
N CYS A 138 -13.39 -15.07 -12.82
CA CYS A 138 -13.12 -16.34 -13.49
C CYS A 138 -12.47 -16.11 -14.85
N VAL A 139 -11.14 -16.19 -14.91
CA VAL A 139 -10.36 -15.90 -16.13
C VAL A 139 -9.51 -17.08 -16.56
N TYR A 140 -9.24 -17.17 -17.86
CA TYR A 140 -8.39 -18.23 -18.39
C TYR A 140 -6.93 -17.94 -18.05
N SER A 141 -6.28 -18.89 -17.37
CA SER A 141 -4.85 -18.82 -17.09
C SER A 141 -4.04 -19.57 -18.13
N TYR A 142 -3.13 -18.88 -18.83
CA TYR A 142 -2.23 -19.53 -19.79
C TYR A 142 -1.23 -20.48 -19.10
N ARG A 143 -0.84 -20.17 -17.86
CA ARG A 143 0.07 -21.00 -17.06
C ARG A 143 -0.57 -22.33 -16.69
N TYR A 144 -1.83 -22.32 -16.27
CA TYR A 144 -2.53 -23.52 -15.80
C TYR A 144 -3.40 -24.18 -16.87
N ARG A 145 -3.52 -23.54 -18.05
CA ARG A 145 -4.33 -24.01 -19.20
C ARG A 145 -5.79 -24.29 -18.83
N GLN A 146 -6.33 -23.53 -17.88
CA GLN A 146 -7.71 -23.63 -17.43
C GLN A 146 -8.23 -22.30 -16.91
N LYS A 147 -9.55 -22.16 -16.80
CA LYS A 147 -10.19 -21.03 -16.12
C LYS A 147 -10.02 -21.16 -14.61
N VAL A 148 -9.56 -20.09 -13.97
CA VAL A 148 -9.24 -20.05 -12.53
C VAL A 148 -9.83 -18.80 -11.89
N CYS A 149 -10.14 -18.89 -10.60
CA CYS A 149 -10.51 -17.71 -9.82
C CYS A 149 -9.28 -16.85 -9.56
N CYS A 150 -9.35 -15.60 -9.98
CA CYS A 150 -8.22 -14.71 -9.97
C CYS A 150 -8.54 -13.28 -9.52
N SER A 151 -7.54 -12.62 -8.97
CA SER A 151 -7.67 -11.25 -8.46
C SER A 151 -7.82 -10.20 -9.56
N THR A 152 -7.34 -10.48 -10.78
CA THR A 152 -7.47 -9.58 -11.94
C THR A 152 -8.03 -10.34 -13.15
N PHE A 153 -8.20 -9.65 -14.27
CA PHE A 153 -8.59 -10.26 -15.54
C PHE A 153 -7.44 -10.98 -16.27
N ASN A 154 -6.20 -10.86 -15.79
CA ASN A 154 -5.02 -11.46 -16.42
C ASN A 154 -4.27 -12.36 -15.45
N CYS A 155 -4.31 -13.66 -15.73
CA CYS A 155 -3.73 -14.74 -14.94
C CYS A 155 -3.26 -15.84 -15.91
#